data_AF-M2T163-F1
#
_entry.id   AF-M2T163-F1
#
_cell.length_a   1.000
_cell.length_b   1.000
_cell.length_c   1.000
_cell.angle_alpha   90.00
_cell.angle_beta   90.00
_cell.angle_gamma   90.00
#
_symmetry.space_group_name_H-M   'P 1'
#
loop_
_entity.id
_entity.type
_entity.pdbx_description
1 polymer ?
#
loop_
_entity_poly.entity_id
_entity_poly.type
_entity_poly.pdbx_seq_one_letter_code
_entity_poly.pdbx_strand_id
1 'polypeptide(L)'
;MLSQKTGKAKLDDVTRILAELKTDLDANKLSVEQRRNLLEQLKVHGRSVDNSDPIFTQDGLRTLGQYAFQGNTTPASQEALRCIANALLLQSKTRQILVDLGHGPHAAEKLKSNSVDDEFLAARVLFLMTYDAHLDYTQLVRENQLAESINAAIERHANRYSPTSRQPMELMALSETLKLVFNIIHFHKDLSPEFSKSIPNVFKILVLSGTVQPPLAAPARELVNALLHLDLEDEEGKKAVFPADDPKRNAEHLIKTLDKAIIAYPPKDLDDTITPLLTLIRRVYEIAPTEAQKTMEKMILPTTEERDRPLGKSDTLPSRLLNLSTSAHTSTLRGSISSMLFEFSHKDPATFVHNVGYGFASGYLMSNNIQMPEEVIKSDAPQDIANGIPINPITGQRLDREDQVPQEPMTQEEKEREAERLFVLFERLKATGVMNVQNPVEEAYRSGRIEELPDDED
;
A
#
# COMPACT_ATOMS: atom_id res chain seq x y z
N MET A 1 -18.22 30.98 -21.70
CA MET A 1 -17.10 31.18 -20.75
C MET A 1 -17.43 32.38 -19.88
N LEU A 2 -17.65 32.20 -18.58
CA LEU A 2 -17.83 33.31 -17.65
C LEU A 2 -16.48 34.02 -17.46
N SER A 3 -16.41 35.32 -17.76
CA SER A 3 -15.21 36.13 -17.51
C SER A 3 -14.91 36.14 -16.00
N GLN A 4 -13.75 35.60 -15.60
CA GLN A 4 -13.34 35.57 -14.19
C GLN A 4 -12.93 36.97 -13.74
N LYS A 5 -13.80 37.61 -12.95
CA LYS A 5 -13.47 38.86 -12.25
C LYS A 5 -12.32 38.61 -11.26
N THR A 6 -11.45 39.59 -11.08
CA THR A 6 -10.28 39.52 -10.19
C THR A 6 -10.27 40.68 -9.19
N GLY A 7 -9.52 40.52 -8.09
CA GLY A 7 -9.37 41.54 -7.06
C GLY A 7 -10.69 41.96 -6.41
N LYS A 8 -10.87 43.28 -6.20
CA LYS A 8 -12.07 43.84 -5.59
C LYS A 8 -13.37 43.50 -6.32
N ALA A 9 -13.34 43.44 -7.66
CA ALA A 9 -14.51 43.08 -8.46
C ALA A 9 -14.98 41.63 -8.21
N LYS A 10 -14.05 40.72 -7.85
CA LYS A 10 -14.38 39.36 -7.42
C LYS A 10 -15.07 39.37 -6.05
N LEU A 11 -14.49 40.10 -5.09
CA LEU A 11 -15.04 40.21 -3.73
C LEU A 11 -16.46 40.77 -3.72
N ASP A 12 -16.68 41.87 -4.46
CA ASP A 12 -17.98 42.52 -4.56
C ASP A 12 -19.02 41.57 -5.19
N ASP A 13 -18.61 40.80 -6.20
CA ASP A 13 -19.49 39.83 -6.87
C ASP A 13 -19.83 38.63 -5.98
N VAL A 14 -18.86 38.06 -5.27
CA VAL A 14 -19.07 36.98 -4.31
C VAL A 14 -20.03 37.42 -3.21
N THR A 15 -19.83 38.63 -2.67
CA THR A 15 -20.68 39.21 -1.62
C THR A 15 -22.10 39.42 -2.13
N ARG A 16 -22.25 39.96 -3.34
CA ARG A 16 -23.55 40.16 -4.00
C ARG A 16 -24.28 38.83 -4.22
N ILE A 17 -23.60 37.81 -4.75
CA ILE A 17 -24.19 36.49 -5.01
C ILE A 17 -24.68 35.85 -3.72
N LEU A 18 -23.88 35.88 -2.64
CA LEU A 18 -24.31 35.32 -1.35
C LEU A 18 -25.49 36.08 -0.74
N ALA A 19 -25.54 37.41 -0.86
CA ALA A 19 -26.68 38.20 -0.40
C ALA A 19 -27.96 37.89 -1.19
N GLU A 20 -27.84 37.69 -2.51
CA GLU A 20 -28.94 37.31 -3.38
C GLU A 20 -29.48 35.92 -3.03
N LEU A 21 -28.58 34.94 -2.85
CA LEU A 21 -28.92 33.59 -2.40
C LEU A 21 -29.56 33.60 -0.99
N LYS A 22 -29.02 34.40 -0.05
CA LYS A 22 -29.59 34.53 1.29
C LYS A 22 -31.01 35.10 1.25
N THR A 23 -31.27 36.11 0.42
CA THR A 23 -32.60 36.69 0.26
C THR A 23 -33.58 35.71 -0.39
N ASP A 24 -33.10 34.88 -1.31
CA ASP A 24 -33.91 33.86 -1.97
C ASP A 24 -34.32 32.70 -1.06
N LEU A 25 -33.54 32.38 -0.03
CA LEU A 25 -33.93 31.38 0.99
C LEU A 25 -35.22 31.78 1.72
N ASP A 26 -35.38 33.07 2.01
CA ASP A 26 -36.59 33.60 2.66
C ASP A 26 -37.74 33.83 1.67
N ALA A 27 -37.42 34.34 0.48
CA ALA A 27 -38.42 34.83 -0.47
C ALA A 27 -38.85 33.83 -1.55
N ASN A 28 -38.06 32.77 -1.77
CA ASN A 28 -38.24 31.73 -2.79
C ASN A 28 -38.57 32.29 -4.19
N LYS A 29 -37.79 33.27 -4.65
CA LYS A 29 -38.04 34.04 -5.88
C LYS A 29 -37.28 33.51 -7.08
N LEU A 30 -36.15 32.85 -6.88
CA LEU A 30 -35.29 32.35 -7.93
C LEU A 30 -35.74 30.97 -8.41
N SER A 31 -35.68 30.76 -9.73
CA SER A 31 -35.84 29.43 -10.30
C SER A 31 -34.66 28.52 -9.97
N VAL A 32 -34.85 27.20 -10.10
CA VAL A 32 -33.78 26.20 -9.90
C VAL A 32 -32.57 26.48 -10.80
N GLU A 33 -32.81 26.94 -12.03
CA GLU A 33 -31.75 27.25 -12.98
C GLU A 33 -31.01 28.54 -12.62
N GLN A 34 -31.70 29.56 -12.10
CA GLN A 34 -31.06 30.77 -11.60
C GLN A 34 -30.19 30.46 -10.37
N ARG A 35 -30.69 29.65 -9.43
CA ARG A 35 -29.91 29.17 -8.28
C ARG A 35 -28.66 28.42 -8.73
N ARG A 36 -28.81 27.49 -9.68
CA ARG A 36 -27.70 26.72 -10.26
C ARG A 36 -26.62 27.64 -10.83
N ASN A 37 -27.01 28.64 -11.63
CA ASN A 37 -26.07 29.56 -12.27
C ASN A 37 -25.33 30.47 -11.26
N LEU A 38 -26.01 30.92 -10.20
CA LEU A 38 -25.38 31.70 -9.13
C LEU A 38 -24.38 30.86 -8.33
N LEU A 39 -24.77 29.63 -7.96
CA LEU A 39 -23.90 28.70 -7.23
C LEU A 39 -22.72 28.22 -8.09
N GLU A 40 -22.91 28.04 -9.39
CA GLU A 40 -21.83 27.71 -10.32
C GLU A 40 -20.79 28.83 -10.41
N GLN A 41 -21.24 30.10 -10.47
CA GLN A 41 -20.34 31.26 -10.40
C GLN A 41 -19.59 31.31 -9.06
N LEU A 42 -20.28 31.05 -7.96
CA LEU A 42 -19.70 31.02 -6.62
C LEU A 42 -18.65 29.91 -6.48
N LYS A 43 -18.91 28.72 -7.04
CA LYS A 43 -17.96 27.60 -7.09
C LYS A 43 -16.69 27.99 -7.83
N VAL A 44 -16.81 28.68 -8.98
CA VAL A 44 -15.66 29.14 -9.76
C VAL A 44 -14.83 30.14 -8.97
N HIS A 45 -15.48 31.11 -8.32
CA HIS A 45 -14.81 32.09 -7.47
C HIS A 45 -14.14 31.45 -6.24
N GLY A 46 -14.79 30.43 -5.67
CA GLY A 46 -14.31 29.66 -4.51
C GLY A 46 -13.19 28.66 -4.81
N ARG A 47 -12.61 28.65 -6.02
CA ARG A 47 -11.40 27.85 -6.33
C ARG A 47 -10.12 28.42 -5.75
N SER A 48 -10.11 29.71 -5.39
CA SER A 48 -8.99 30.37 -4.72
C SER A 48 -9.50 31.20 -3.55
N VAL A 49 -8.70 31.29 -2.49
CA VAL A 49 -9.02 32.06 -1.28
C VAL A 49 -9.06 33.56 -1.57
N ASP A 50 -8.21 34.03 -2.48
CA ASP A 50 -8.07 35.46 -2.77
C ASP A 50 -9.40 36.09 -3.18
N ASN A 51 -9.85 37.08 -2.39
CA ASN A 51 -11.06 37.85 -2.64
C ASN A 51 -12.35 36.99 -2.70
N SER A 52 -12.36 35.83 -2.02
CA SER A 52 -13.54 34.97 -1.87
C SER A 52 -13.89 34.69 -0.40
N ASP A 53 -13.31 35.47 0.52
CA ASP A 53 -13.48 35.39 1.97
C ASP A 53 -14.93 35.19 2.45
N PRO A 54 -15.95 35.86 1.86
CA PRO A 54 -17.34 35.70 2.31
C PRO A 54 -17.86 34.25 2.24
N ILE A 55 -17.34 33.41 1.33
CA ILE A 55 -17.71 31.99 1.21
C ILE A 55 -17.28 31.21 2.46
N PHE A 56 -16.13 31.55 3.05
CA PHE A 56 -15.51 30.80 4.15
C PHE A 56 -15.94 31.28 5.54
N THR A 57 -17.00 32.10 5.60
CA THR A 57 -17.59 32.60 6.86
C THR A 57 -18.71 31.69 7.34
N GLN A 58 -19.07 31.78 8.62
CA GLN A 58 -20.22 31.05 9.18
C GLN A 58 -21.53 31.35 8.44
N ASP A 59 -21.76 32.61 8.07
CA ASP A 59 -22.95 33.02 7.31
C ASP A 59 -22.94 32.50 5.87
N GLY A 60 -21.78 32.52 5.21
CA GLY A 60 -21.61 31.95 3.88
C GLY A 60 -21.89 30.45 3.88
N LEU A 61 -21.28 29.71 4.81
CA LEU A 61 -21.47 28.27 4.95
C LEU A 61 -22.89 27.90 5.40
N ARG A 62 -23.56 28.70 6.23
CA ARG A 62 -24.97 28.50 6.57
C ARG A 62 -25.86 28.61 5.34
N THR A 63 -25.66 29.65 4.53
CA THR A 63 -26.41 29.86 3.28
C THR A 63 -26.20 28.69 2.32
N LEU A 64 -24.93 28.32 2.09
CA LEU A 64 -24.57 27.18 1.24
C LEU A 64 -25.14 25.86 1.76
N GLY A 65 -25.06 25.62 3.07
CA GLY A 65 -25.57 24.42 3.73
C GLY A 65 -27.08 24.26 3.55
N GLN A 66 -27.84 25.36 3.61
CA GLN A 66 -29.28 25.33 3.33
C GLN A 66 -29.56 24.87 1.88
N TYR A 67 -28.88 25.43 0.88
CA TYR A 67 -29.05 24.99 -0.51
C TYR A 67 -28.52 23.57 -0.78
N ALA A 68 -27.46 23.15 -0.11
CA ALA A 68 -26.81 21.87 -0.30
C ALA A 68 -27.63 20.71 0.26
N PHE A 69 -28.22 20.91 1.44
CA PHE A 69 -28.79 19.84 2.26
C PHE A 69 -30.30 19.91 2.45
N GLN A 70 -30.94 21.07 2.30
CA GLN A 70 -32.39 21.17 2.48
C GLN A 70 -33.14 20.84 1.19
N GLY A 71 -34.17 20.00 1.31
CA GLY A 71 -35.05 19.64 0.21
C GLY A 71 -34.47 18.57 -0.72
N ASN A 72 -35.03 18.49 -1.94
CA ASN A 72 -34.69 17.44 -2.90
C ASN A 72 -33.33 17.69 -3.57
N THR A 73 -32.70 16.60 -4.04
CA THR A 73 -31.53 16.70 -4.92
C THR A 73 -31.88 17.47 -6.18
N THR A 74 -31.14 18.57 -6.39
CA THR A 74 -31.21 19.41 -7.58
C THR A 74 -29.81 19.75 -8.08
N PRO A 75 -29.64 20.13 -9.35
CA PRO A 75 -28.36 20.64 -9.85
C PRO A 75 -27.82 21.80 -9.01
N ALA A 76 -28.69 22.68 -8.48
CA ALA A 76 -28.31 23.74 -7.57
C ALA A 76 -27.71 23.19 -6.26
N SER A 77 -28.34 22.18 -5.64
CA SER A 77 -27.81 21.56 -4.41
C SER A 77 -26.41 20.96 -4.59
N GLN A 78 -26.14 20.38 -5.77
CA GLN A 78 -24.84 19.81 -6.10
C GLN A 78 -23.77 20.89 -6.30
N GLU A 79 -24.12 22.03 -6.94
CA GLU A 79 -23.23 23.18 -7.03
C GLU A 79 -22.93 23.81 -5.66
N ALA A 80 -23.92 23.85 -4.75
CA ALA A 80 -23.69 24.26 -3.36
C ALA A 80 -22.73 23.32 -2.63
N LEU A 81 -22.90 22.00 -2.76
CA LEU A 81 -21.97 21.01 -2.20
C LEU A 81 -20.56 21.16 -2.76
N ARG A 82 -20.40 21.46 -4.06
CA ARG A 82 -19.09 21.77 -4.66
C ARG A 82 -18.45 23.03 -4.06
N CYS A 83 -19.24 24.07 -3.77
CA CYS A 83 -18.76 25.26 -3.07
C CYS A 83 -18.27 24.91 -1.66
N ILE A 84 -19.06 24.11 -0.92
CA ILE A 84 -18.70 23.65 0.43
C ILE A 84 -17.42 22.81 0.39
N ALA A 85 -17.32 21.81 -0.50
CA ALA A 85 -16.13 20.97 -0.62
C ALA A 85 -14.86 21.79 -0.91
N ASN A 86 -14.94 22.81 -1.77
CA ASN A 86 -13.83 23.74 -2.02
C ASN A 86 -13.46 24.54 -0.76
N ALA A 87 -14.46 25.04 -0.01
CA ALA A 87 -14.23 25.74 1.25
C ALA A 87 -13.49 24.87 2.27
N LEU A 88 -13.98 23.64 2.49
CA LEU A 88 -13.39 22.67 3.40
C LEU A 88 -11.95 22.26 3.03
N LEU A 89 -11.67 22.22 1.72
CA LEU A 89 -10.33 21.89 1.21
C LEU A 89 -9.35 23.06 1.37
N LEU A 90 -9.78 24.28 1.06
CA LEU A 90 -8.91 25.47 1.04
C LEU A 90 -8.69 26.10 2.40
N GLN A 91 -9.63 25.95 3.34
CA GLN A 91 -9.62 26.63 4.65
C GLN A 91 -10.02 25.64 5.74
N SER A 92 -9.06 25.11 6.51
CA SER A 92 -9.31 24.11 7.57
C SER A 92 -10.37 24.55 8.59
N LYS A 93 -10.39 25.84 8.97
CA LYS A 93 -11.39 26.42 9.89
C LYS A 93 -12.85 26.18 9.46
N THR A 94 -13.11 26.06 8.16
CA THR A 94 -14.47 25.89 7.64
C THR A 94 -15.05 24.50 7.95
N ARG A 95 -14.20 23.52 8.24
CA ARG A 95 -14.61 22.16 8.62
C ARG A 95 -15.35 22.17 9.94
N GLN A 96 -14.75 22.75 10.98
CA GLN A 96 -15.42 22.90 12.28
C GLN A 96 -16.67 23.79 12.17
N ILE A 97 -16.62 24.89 11.41
CA ILE A 97 -17.80 25.75 11.21
C ILE A 97 -18.97 24.95 10.61
N LEU A 98 -18.72 24.09 9.62
CA LEU A 98 -19.76 23.27 9.00
C LEU A 98 -20.34 22.23 9.97
N VAL A 99 -19.49 21.65 10.83
CA VAL A 99 -19.90 20.75 11.92
C VAL A 99 -20.77 21.48 12.95
N ASP A 100 -20.34 22.67 13.39
CA ASP A 100 -21.07 23.51 14.36
C ASP A 100 -22.43 23.97 13.84
N LEU A 101 -22.57 24.12 12.52
CA LEU A 101 -23.84 24.40 11.84
C LEU A 101 -24.77 23.18 11.77
N GLY A 102 -24.34 21.99 12.24
CA GLY A 102 -25.14 20.78 12.27
C GLY A 102 -25.26 20.09 10.91
N HIS A 103 -24.35 20.33 9.96
CA HIS A 103 -24.44 19.77 8.62
C HIS A 103 -23.80 18.37 8.45
N GLY A 104 -23.19 17.81 9.50
CA GLY A 104 -22.69 16.43 9.51
C GLY A 104 -23.77 15.38 9.22
N PRO A 105 -24.84 15.30 10.03
CA PRO A 105 -25.97 14.39 9.81
C PRO A 105 -26.63 14.56 8.44
N HIS A 106 -26.73 15.80 7.97
CA HIS A 106 -27.26 16.11 6.65
C HIS A 106 -26.41 15.54 5.51
N ALA A 107 -25.08 15.57 5.64
CA ALA A 107 -24.19 14.97 4.66
C ALA A 107 -24.27 13.43 4.67
N ALA A 108 -24.42 12.82 5.84
CA ALA A 108 -24.68 11.38 5.96
C ALA A 108 -26.00 10.98 5.29
N GLU A 109 -27.07 11.76 5.49
CA GLU A 109 -28.37 11.53 4.84
C GLU A 109 -28.28 11.67 3.32
N LYS A 110 -27.50 12.65 2.83
CA LYS A 110 -27.28 12.86 1.39
C LYS A 110 -26.63 11.65 0.71
N LEU A 111 -25.81 10.89 1.42
CA LEU A 111 -25.12 9.69 0.91
C LEU A 111 -26.08 8.52 0.61
N LYS A 112 -27.31 8.54 1.15
CA LYS A 112 -28.37 7.57 0.83
C LYS A 112 -28.92 7.75 -0.59
N SER A 113 -28.64 8.88 -1.24
CA SER A 113 -29.02 9.13 -2.63
C SER A 113 -28.43 8.07 -3.58
N ASN A 114 -29.20 7.70 -4.61
CA ASN A 114 -28.72 6.82 -5.69
C ASN A 114 -27.94 7.56 -6.79
N SER A 115 -27.77 8.89 -6.65
CA SER A 115 -27.03 9.72 -7.60
C SER A 115 -25.52 9.63 -7.34
N VAL A 116 -24.75 9.32 -8.37
CA VAL A 116 -23.28 9.21 -8.29
C VAL A 116 -22.64 10.56 -7.95
N ASP A 117 -23.20 11.67 -8.45
CA ASP A 117 -22.75 13.02 -8.11
C ASP A 117 -22.99 13.34 -6.63
N ASP A 118 -24.16 12.99 -6.10
CA ASP A 118 -24.45 13.19 -4.67
C ASP A 118 -23.54 12.35 -3.80
N GLU A 119 -23.31 11.09 -4.20
CA GLU A 119 -22.39 10.18 -3.51
C GLU A 119 -20.98 10.77 -3.45
N PHE A 120 -20.43 11.17 -4.60
CA PHE A 120 -19.11 11.80 -4.68
C PHE A 120 -19.01 13.03 -3.77
N LEU A 121 -19.99 13.92 -3.83
CA LEU A 121 -19.95 15.19 -3.10
C LEU A 121 -20.17 14.99 -1.59
N ALA A 122 -21.11 14.14 -1.19
CA ALA A 122 -21.37 13.82 0.21
C ALA A 122 -20.17 13.09 0.83
N ALA A 123 -19.63 12.08 0.15
CA ALA A 123 -18.44 11.37 0.59
C ALA A 123 -17.25 12.32 0.73
N ARG A 124 -17.05 13.25 -0.22
CA ARG A 124 -15.99 14.27 -0.16
C ARG A 124 -16.14 15.20 1.04
N VAL A 125 -17.36 15.71 1.29
CA VAL A 125 -17.63 16.61 2.41
C VAL A 125 -17.40 15.90 3.74
N LEU A 126 -17.94 14.68 3.89
CA LEU A 126 -17.70 13.84 5.07
C LEU A 126 -16.21 13.52 5.23
N PHE A 127 -15.50 13.16 4.16
CA PHE A 127 -14.07 12.88 4.21
C PHE A 127 -13.27 14.11 4.69
N LEU A 128 -13.56 15.30 4.17
CA LEU A 128 -12.85 16.51 4.60
C LEU A 128 -13.12 16.85 6.07
N MET A 129 -14.31 16.56 6.60
CA MET A 129 -14.64 16.74 8.02
C MET A 129 -13.98 15.70 8.95
N THR A 130 -13.29 14.68 8.42
CA THR A 130 -12.47 13.78 9.26
C THR A 130 -11.18 14.44 9.76
N TYR A 131 -10.77 15.58 9.16
CA TYR A 131 -9.54 16.28 9.51
C TYR A 131 -9.84 17.62 10.17
N ASP A 132 -9.17 17.93 11.28
CA ASP A 132 -9.27 19.23 11.97
C ASP A 132 -10.72 19.66 12.30
N ALA A 133 -11.61 18.69 12.58
CA ALA A 133 -12.97 18.94 13.00
C ALA A 133 -13.47 17.85 13.96
N HIS A 134 -14.40 18.21 14.85
CA HIS A 134 -14.97 17.36 15.90
C HIS A 134 -16.33 16.79 15.50
N LEU A 135 -16.40 16.11 14.35
CA LEU A 135 -17.61 15.41 13.92
C LEU A 135 -17.68 14.02 14.58
N ASP A 136 -18.80 13.71 15.23
CA ASP A 136 -19.01 12.40 15.86
C ASP A 136 -19.45 11.35 14.83
N TYR A 137 -18.50 10.62 14.24
CA TYR A 137 -18.79 9.54 13.30
C TYR A 137 -19.49 8.35 13.96
N THR A 138 -19.28 8.12 15.26
CA THR A 138 -19.99 7.07 16.01
C THR A 138 -21.49 7.39 16.06
N GLN A 139 -21.84 8.66 16.30
CA GLN A 139 -23.23 9.13 16.21
C GLN A 139 -23.78 8.96 14.78
N LEU A 140 -23.03 9.37 13.75
CA LEU A 140 -23.48 9.24 12.36
C LEU A 140 -23.74 7.79 11.94
N VAL A 141 -22.91 6.85 12.38
CA VAL A 141 -23.13 5.43 12.12
C VAL A 141 -24.40 4.95 12.81
N ARG A 142 -24.61 5.30 14.09
CA ARG A 142 -25.75 4.83 14.89
C ARG A 142 -27.09 5.46 14.50
N GLU A 143 -27.11 6.77 14.26
CA GLU A 143 -28.34 7.54 14.09
C GLU A 143 -28.68 7.83 12.63
N ASN A 144 -27.66 7.99 11.77
CA ASN A 144 -27.84 8.34 10.36
C ASN A 144 -27.61 7.18 9.39
N GLN A 145 -27.28 5.99 9.87
CA GLN A 145 -27.01 4.80 9.06
C GLN A 145 -25.88 5.04 8.05
N LEU A 146 -24.83 5.75 8.49
CA LEU A 146 -23.72 6.12 7.62
C LEU A 146 -22.99 4.89 7.08
N ALA A 147 -22.77 3.87 7.92
CA ALA A 147 -22.08 2.65 7.51
C ALA A 147 -22.88 1.86 6.47
N GLU A 148 -24.18 1.72 6.65
CA GLU A 148 -25.08 1.06 5.69
C GLU A 148 -25.11 1.80 4.35
N SER A 149 -25.14 3.13 4.39
CA SER A 149 -25.12 3.97 3.18
C SER A 149 -23.82 3.78 2.39
N ILE A 150 -22.67 3.72 3.09
CA ILE A 150 -21.36 3.47 2.49
C ILE A 150 -21.25 2.04 1.94
N ASN A 151 -21.65 1.03 2.71
CA ASN A 151 -21.66 -0.36 2.28
C ASN A 151 -22.52 -0.53 1.01
N ALA A 152 -23.71 0.06 1.00
CA ALA A 152 -24.59 0.04 -0.17
C ALA A 152 -23.98 0.75 -1.39
N ALA A 153 -23.27 1.87 -1.18
CA ALA A 153 -22.55 2.56 -2.25
C ALA A 153 -21.46 1.67 -2.88
N ILE A 154 -20.62 1.05 -2.06
CA ILE A 154 -19.56 0.14 -2.52
C ILE A 154 -20.16 -1.08 -3.24
N GLU A 155 -21.25 -1.63 -2.73
CA GLU A 155 -21.98 -2.71 -3.39
C GLU A 155 -22.53 -2.29 -4.77
N ARG A 156 -23.14 -1.10 -4.89
CA ARG A 156 -23.60 -0.56 -6.17
C ARG A 156 -22.46 -0.45 -7.17
N HIS A 157 -21.30 0.06 -6.75
CA HIS A 157 -20.10 0.12 -7.60
C HIS A 157 -19.67 -1.28 -8.02
N ALA A 158 -19.60 -2.24 -7.10
CA ALA A 158 -19.20 -3.60 -7.41
C ALA A 158 -20.16 -4.32 -8.37
N ASN A 159 -21.45 -3.97 -8.35
CA ASN A 159 -22.44 -4.53 -9.27
C ASN A 159 -22.42 -3.87 -10.65
N ARG A 160 -22.05 -2.59 -10.74
CA ARG A 160 -21.92 -1.86 -12.02
C ARG A 160 -20.53 -1.97 -12.64
N TYR A 161 -19.54 -2.39 -11.87
CA TYR A 161 -18.15 -2.36 -12.30
C TYR A 161 -17.92 -3.19 -13.57
N SER A 162 -17.49 -2.52 -14.62
CA SER A 162 -17.11 -3.14 -15.89
C SER A 162 -15.69 -2.73 -16.26
N PRO A 163 -14.80 -3.69 -16.61
CA PRO A 163 -13.45 -3.36 -17.04
C PRO A 163 -13.43 -2.58 -18.37
N THR A 164 -14.46 -2.72 -19.22
CA THR A 164 -14.52 -2.13 -20.57
C THR A 164 -15.29 -0.82 -20.63
N SER A 165 -16.19 -0.57 -19.68
CA SER A 165 -17.03 0.64 -19.64
C SER A 165 -16.90 1.30 -18.27
N ARG A 166 -15.94 2.20 -18.14
CA ARG A 166 -15.64 2.91 -16.89
C ARG A 166 -16.11 4.35 -17.00
N GLN A 167 -17.16 4.71 -16.26
CA GLN A 167 -17.59 6.10 -16.19
C GLN A 167 -16.68 6.89 -15.22
N PRO A 168 -16.07 8.02 -15.64
CA PRO A 168 -15.15 8.76 -14.78
C PRO A 168 -15.77 9.19 -13.44
N MET A 169 -17.04 9.60 -13.45
CA MET A 169 -17.74 10.03 -12.23
C MET A 169 -17.95 8.89 -11.23
N GLU A 170 -18.23 7.67 -11.71
CA GLU A 170 -18.37 6.49 -10.85
C GLU A 170 -17.05 6.15 -10.17
N LEU A 171 -15.93 6.21 -10.90
CA LEU A 171 -14.60 5.98 -10.32
C LEU A 171 -14.23 7.05 -9.28
N MET A 172 -14.58 8.32 -9.54
CA MET A 172 -14.34 9.40 -8.58
C MET A 172 -15.18 9.22 -7.31
N ALA A 173 -16.47 8.89 -7.45
CA ALA A 173 -17.35 8.61 -6.31
C ALA A 173 -16.83 7.44 -5.47
N LEU A 174 -16.50 6.31 -6.13
CA LEU A 174 -15.89 5.15 -5.46
C LEU A 174 -14.61 5.55 -4.71
N SER A 175 -13.73 6.33 -5.33
CA SER A 175 -12.48 6.78 -4.71
C SER A 175 -12.72 7.61 -3.44
N GLU A 176 -13.68 8.55 -3.46
CA GLU A 176 -14.02 9.33 -2.26
C GLU A 176 -14.69 8.48 -1.18
N THR A 177 -15.58 7.55 -1.55
CA THR A 177 -16.21 6.61 -0.63
C THR A 177 -15.17 5.71 0.06
N LEU A 178 -14.18 5.19 -0.68
CA LEU A 178 -13.10 4.37 -0.11
C LEU A 178 -12.17 5.17 0.82
N LYS A 179 -11.84 6.42 0.46
CA LYS A 179 -11.07 7.33 1.33
C LYS A 179 -11.83 7.65 2.62
N LEU A 180 -13.15 7.82 2.53
CA LEU A 180 -14.01 8.05 3.69
C LEU A 180 -13.97 6.84 4.63
N VAL A 181 -14.18 5.62 4.12
CA VAL A 181 -14.07 4.39 4.93
C VAL A 181 -12.72 4.29 5.60
N PHE A 182 -11.64 4.48 4.83
CA PHE A 182 -10.27 4.45 5.34
C PHE A 182 -10.10 5.39 6.53
N ASN A 183 -10.49 6.67 6.39
CA ASN A 183 -10.33 7.65 7.46
C ASN A 183 -11.23 7.37 8.67
N ILE A 184 -12.49 6.97 8.46
CA ILE A 184 -13.40 6.65 9.57
C ILE A 184 -12.78 5.54 10.43
N ILE A 185 -12.34 4.43 9.82
CA ILE A 185 -11.77 3.31 10.57
C ILE A 185 -10.41 3.67 11.18
N HIS A 186 -9.61 4.49 10.50
CA HIS A 186 -8.32 4.95 11.02
C HIS A 186 -8.47 5.72 12.34
N PHE A 187 -9.45 6.63 12.43
CA PHE A 187 -9.70 7.44 13.62
C PHE A 187 -10.64 6.76 14.64
N HIS A 188 -11.54 5.89 14.19
CA HIS A 188 -12.55 5.19 14.98
C HIS A 188 -12.49 3.68 14.71
N LYS A 189 -11.46 3.02 15.25
CA LYS A 189 -11.20 1.59 15.01
C LYS A 189 -12.35 0.68 15.45
N ASP A 190 -13.11 1.11 16.45
CA ASP A 190 -14.30 0.42 16.97
C ASP A 190 -15.43 0.30 15.94
N LEU A 191 -15.46 1.16 14.92
CA LEU A 191 -16.46 1.13 13.85
C LEU A 191 -16.09 0.17 12.70
N SER A 192 -14.90 -0.45 12.72
CA SER A 192 -14.46 -1.35 11.64
C SER A 192 -15.47 -2.48 11.30
N PRO A 193 -16.10 -3.16 12.28
CA PRO A 193 -17.06 -4.24 12.00
C PRO A 193 -18.29 -3.79 11.20
N GLU A 194 -18.68 -2.52 11.31
CA GLU A 194 -19.84 -1.96 10.60
C GLU A 194 -19.61 -1.92 9.08
N PHE A 195 -18.35 -2.03 8.62
CA PHE A 195 -17.96 -1.98 7.22
C PHE A 195 -17.62 -3.35 6.62
N SER A 196 -17.78 -4.46 7.36
CA SER A 196 -17.41 -5.81 6.89
C SER A 196 -18.11 -6.22 5.58
N LYS A 197 -19.35 -5.75 5.35
CA LYS A 197 -20.11 -5.97 4.10
C LYS A 197 -19.44 -5.36 2.86
N SER A 198 -18.54 -4.40 3.03
CA SER A 198 -17.77 -3.82 1.92
C SER A 198 -16.64 -4.73 1.44
N ILE A 199 -16.07 -5.58 2.29
CA ILE A 199 -14.90 -6.42 1.98
C ILE A 199 -15.08 -7.24 0.69
N PRO A 200 -16.14 -8.06 0.51
CA PRO A 200 -16.29 -8.87 -0.70
C PRO A 200 -16.47 -8.01 -1.95
N ASN A 201 -17.14 -6.86 -1.82
CA ASN A 201 -17.37 -5.93 -2.92
C ASN A 201 -16.08 -5.20 -3.35
N VAL A 202 -15.24 -4.83 -2.39
CA VAL A 202 -13.93 -4.23 -2.64
C VAL A 202 -13.01 -5.22 -3.35
N PHE A 203 -12.94 -6.48 -2.90
CA PHE A 203 -12.19 -7.52 -3.60
C PHE A 203 -12.73 -7.80 -5.00
N LYS A 204 -14.06 -7.87 -5.16
CA LYS A 204 -14.70 -8.05 -6.48
C LYS A 204 -14.27 -6.95 -7.46
N ILE A 205 -14.32 -5.69 -7.06
CA ILE A 205 -13.87 -4.56 -7.90
C ILE A 205 -12.37 -4.69 -8.19
N LEU A 206 -11.54 -4.97 -7.18
CA LEU A 206 -10.10 -5.07 -7.34
C LEU A 206 -9.74 -6.15 -8.37
N VAL A 207 -10.28 -7.36 -8.24
CA VAL A 207 -10.02 -8.46 -9.17
C VAL A 207 -10.55 -8.16 -10.57
N LEU A 208 -11.75 -7.60 -10.70
CA LEU A 208 -12.33 -7.23 -12.00
C LEU A 208 -11.60 -6.08 -12.68
N SER A 209 -10.99 -5.18 -11.90
CA SER A 209 -10.19 -4.07 -12.44
C SER A 209 -8.97 -4.57 -13.21
N GLY A 210 -8.53 -5.79 -12.91
CA GLY A 210 -7.32 -6.37 -13.43
C GLY A 210 -6.11 -5.54 -13.01
N THR A 211 -5.05 -5.61 -13.79
CA THR A 211 -3.88 -4.77 -13.58
C THR A 211 -3.95 -3.60 -14.55
N VAL A 212 -4.55 -2.50 -14.10
CA VAL A 212 -4.57 -1.23 -14.84
C VAL A 212 -3.13 -0.76 -15.07
N GLN A 213 -2.87 -0.02 -16.14
CA GLN A 213 -1.58 0.65 -16.36
C GLN A 213 -1.72 2.16 -16.09
N PRO A 214 -0.93 2.74 -15.17
CA PRO A 214 0.03 2.07 -14.30
C PRO A 214 -0.66 1.21 -13.20
N PRO A 215 -0.05 0.10 -12.75
CA PRO A 215 -0.58 -0.74 -11.67
C PRO A 215 -0.83 0.08 -10.42
N LEU A 216 -1.81 -0.24 -9.58
CA LEU A 216 -2.12 0.58 -8.38
C LEU A 216 -2.46 2.06 -8.67
N ALA A 217 -2.76 2.47 -9.91
CA ALA A 217 -3.41 3.75 -10.16
C ALA A 217 -4.82 3.77 -9.53
N ALA A 218 -5.37 4.97 -9.26
CA ALA A 218 -6.74 5.10 -8.78
C ALA A 218 -7.73 4.42 -9.75
N PRO A 219 -8.71 3.64 -9.26
CA PRO A 219 -9.09 3.44 -7.84
C PRO A 219 -8.38 2.26 -7.13
N ALA A 220 -7.47 1.54 -7.78
CA ALA A 220 -6.83 0.34 -7.20
C ALA A 220 -6.06 0.63 -5.91
N ARG A 221 -5.38 1.79 -5.84
CA ARG A 221 -4.71 2.24 -4.61
C ARG A 221 -5.68 2.41 -3.46
N GLU A 222 -6.81 3.08 -3.71
CA GLU A 222 -7.82 3.35 -2.69
C GLU A 222 -8.51 2.05 -2.23
N LEU A 223 -8.71 1.08 -3.14
CA LEU A 223 -9.22 -0.25 -2.79
C LEU A 223 -8.27 -0.99 -1.84
N VAL A 224 -6.97 -1.02 -2.16
CA VAL A 224 -5.95 -1.65 -1.29
C VAL A 224 -5.88 -0.95 0.07
N ASN A 225 -5.88 0.39 0.09
CA ASN A 225 -5.85 1.16 1.33
C ASN A 225 -7.09 0.89 2.20
N ALA A 226 -8.28 0.81 1.60
CA ALA A 226 -9.50 0.47 2.34
C ALA A 226 -9.41 -0.94 2.97
N LEU A 227 -8.94 -1.94 2.21
CA LEU A 227 -8.77 -3.31 2.72
C LEU A 227 -7.78 -3.39 3.90
N LEU A 228 -6.78 -2.52 3.97
CA LEU A 228 -5.85 -2.50 5.10
C LEU A 228 -6.52 -2.17 6.44
N HIS A 229 -7.60 -1.38 6.43
CA HIS A 229 -8.27 -0.94 7.65
C HIS A 229 -9.52 -1.77 7.97
N LEU A 230 -10.15 -2.37 6.96
CA LEU A 230 -11.29 -3.27 7.15
C LEU A 230 -10.91 -4.48 8.03
N ASP A 231 -11.86 -5.02 8.78
CA ASP A 231 -11.65 -6.20 9.60
C ASP A 231 -11.66 -7.49 8.76
N LEU A 232 -10.46 -7.93 8.37
CA LEU A 232 -10.28 -9.16 7.60
C LEU A 232 -10.22 -10.42 8.49
N GLU A 233 -10.10 -10.26 9.81
CA GLU A 233 -9.83 -11.34 10.76
C GLU A 233 -11.12 -11.98 11.30
N ASP A 234 -12.22 -11.24 11.29
CA ASP A 234 -13.56 -11.75 11.53
C ASP A 234 -13.93 -12.88 10.53
N GLU A 235 -14.84 -13.77 10.94
CA GLU A 235 -15.35 -14.88 10.15
C GLU A 235 -16.00 -14.43 8.85
N GLU A 236 -16.74 -13.31 8.83
CA GLU A 236 -17.28 -12.76 7.58
C GLU A 236 -16.17 -12.18 6.69
N GLY A 237 -15.20 -11.49 7.30
CA GLY A 237 -14.00 -10.97 6.64
C GLY A 237 -13.18 -12.07 5.97
N LYS A 238 -12.87 -13.15 6.68
CA LYS A 238 -12.15 -14.32 6.15
C LYS A 238 -12.88 -14.97 4.98
N LYS A 239 -14.21 -15.15 5.06
CA LYS A 239 -15.01 -15.70 3.94
C LYS A 239 -14.98 -14.79 2.71
N ALA A 240 -14.87 -13.48 2.91
CA ALA A 240 -14.77 -12.52 1.82
C ALA A 240 -13.35 -12.49 1.21
N VAL A 241 -12.30 -12.63 2.03
CA VAL A 241 -10.90 -12.70 1.58
C VAL A 241 -10.62 -14.02 0.86
N PHE A 242 -11.17 -15.13 1.35
CA PHE A 242 -11.03 -16.48 0.79
C PHE A 242 -12.40 -17.04 0.38
N PRO A 243 -12.90 -16.68 -0.82
CA PRO A 243 -14.17 -17.18 -1.34
C PRO A 243 -14.21 -18.71 -1.43
N ALA A 244 -15.37 -19.32 -1.17
CA ALA A 244 -15.51 -20.77 -1.17
C ALA A 244 -15.33 -21.43 -2.55
N ASP A 245 -15.55 -20.68 -3.64
CA ASP A 245 -15.34 -21.13 -5.02
C ASP A 245 -13.85 -21.20 -5.40
N ASP A 246 -13.07 -20.22 -4.95
CA ASP A 246 -11.63 -20.14 -5.23
C ASP A 246 -10.90 -19.39 -4.11
N PRO A 247 -10.48 -20.09 -3.04
CA PRO A 247 -9.87 -19.47 -1.85
C PRO A 247 -8.62 -18.64 -2.17
N LYS A 248 -7.86 -19.02 -3.19
CA LYS A 248 -6.59 -18.35 -3.57
C LYS A 248 -6.77 -17.13 -4.47
N ARG A 249 -7.96 -16.92 -5.05
CA ARG A 249 -8.22 -15.91 -6.09
C ARG A 249 -7.74 -14.50 -5.72
N ASN A 250 -8.14 -14.02 -4.55
CA ASN A 250 -7.82 -12.67 -4.10
C ASN A 250 -6.33 -12.53 -3.79
N ALA A 251 -5.75 -13.50 -3.08
CA ALA A 251 -4.33 -13.51 -2.75
C ALA A 251 -3.45 -13.56 -4.02
N GLU A 252 -3.77 -14.41 -4.99
CA GLU A 252 -3.07 -14.45 -6.28
C GLU A 252 -3.13 -13.11 -7.01
N HIS A 253 -4.29 -12.45 -6.98
CA HIS A 253 -4.47 -11.16 -7.64
C HIS A 253 -3.62 -10.06 -6.99
N LEU A 254 -3.52 -10.04 -5.65
CA LEU A 254 -2.65 -9.10 -4.94
C LEU A 254 -1.18 -9.31 -5.31
N ILE A 255 -0.71 -10.57 -5.35
CA ILE A 255 0.67 -10.91 -5.70
C ILE A 255 0.97 -10.60 -7.18
N LYS A 256 0.04 -10.90 -8.10
CA LYS A 256 0.15 -10.53 -9.53
C LYS A 256 0.20 -9.01 -9.71
N THR A 257 -0.53 -8.26 -8.88
CA THR A 257 -0.50 -6.79 -8.89
C THR A 257 0.84 -6.26 -8.36
N LEU A 258 1.39 -6.89 -7.31
CA LEU A 258 2.70 -6.57 -6.77
C LEU A 258 3.79 -6.74 -7.84
N ASP A 259 3.79 -7.86 -8.55
CA ASP A 259 4.78 -8.14 -9.60
C ASP A 259 4.79 -7.07 -10.69
N LYS A 260 3.61 -6.69 -11.19
CA LYS A 260 3.51 -5.64 -12.19
C LYS A 260 3.86 -4.26 -11.64
N ALA A 261 3.51 -3.95 -10.39
CA ALA A 261 3.85 -2.68 -9.77
C ALA A 261 5.37 -2.51 -9.60
N ILE A 262 6.09 -3.55 -9.18
CA ILE A 262 7.55 -3.50 -9.06
C ILE A 262 8.22 -3.20 -10.41
N ILE A 263 7.67 -3.72 -11.51
CA ILE A 263 8.21 -3.49 -12.85
C ILE A 263 7.87 -2.09 -13.37
N ALA A 264 6.66 -1.58 -13.07
CA ALA A 264 6.14 -0.36 -13.67
C ALA A 264 6.67 0.94 -13.04
N TYR A 265 7.00 0.92 -11.75
CA TYR A 265 7.41 2.11 -11.01
C TYR A 265 8.93 2.21 -10.82
N PRO A 266 9.50 3.42 -10.85
CA PRO A 266 10.93 3.60 -10.58
C PRO A 266 11.23 3.36 -9.09
N PRO A 267 12.46 2.94 -8.73
CA PRO A 267 12.82 2.58 -7.35
C PRO A 267 12.49 3.62 -6.27
N LYS A 268 12.53 4.91 -6.63
CA LYS A 268 12.23 6.02 -5.70
C LYS A 268 10.77 6.09 -5.27
N ASP A 269 9.86 5.66 -6.14
CA ASP A 269 8.41 5.75 -5.92
C ASP A 269 7.83 4.44 -5.35
N LEU A 270 8.64 3.36 -5.32
CA LEU A 270 8.21 2.03 -4.85
C LEU A 270 7.88 2.04 -3.35
N ASP A 271 8.66 2.74 -2.53
CA ASP A 271 8.46 2.76 -1.07
C ASP A 271 7.05 3.22 -0.71
N ASP A 272 6.57 4.34 -1.27
CA ASP A 272 5.23 4.86 -0.98
C ASP A 272 4.11 4.06 -1.68
N THR A 273 4.38 3.57 -2.89
CA THR A 273 3.33 2.96 -3.74
C THR A 273 3.03 1.51 -3.35
N ILE A 274 4.06 0.73 -3.01
CA ILE A 274 3.95 -0.72 -2.82
C ILE A 274 3.76 -1.11 -1.35
N THR A 275 4.24 -0.31 -0.41
CA THR A 275 4.15 -0.62 1.04
C THR A 275 2.73 -0.98 1.49
N PRO A 276 1.65 -0.27 1.08
CA PRO A 276 0.29 -0.66 1.42
C PRO A 276 -0.09 -2.05 0.89
N LEU A 277 0.26 -2.36 -0.36
CA LEU A 277 -0.03 -3.66 -0.97
C LEU A 277 0.74 -4.80 -0.28
N LEU A 278 2.02 -4.58 0.03
CA LEU A 278 2.85 -5.57 0.72
C LEU A 278 2.32 -5.83 2.13
N THR A 279 1.90 -4.77 2.85
CA THR A 279 1.28 -4.90 4.17
C THR A 279 -0.03 -5.70 4.09
N LEU A 280 -0.84 -5.47 3.05
CA LEU A 280 -2.08 -6.23 2.84
C LEU A 280 -1.80 -7.70 2.55
N ILE A 281 -0.79 -8.01 1.72
CA ILE A 281 -0.39 -9.40 1.41
C ILE A 281 0.05 -10.13 2.68
N ARG A 282 0.86 -9.49 3.54
CA ARG A 282 1.27 -10.05 4.85
C ARG A 282 0.06 -10.34 5.74
N ARG A 283 -0.85 -9.37 5.89
CA ARG A 283 -2.07 -9.53 6.70
C ARG A 283 -2.96 -10.66 6.16
N VAL A 284 -3.12 -10.76 4.85
CA VAL A 284 -3.87 -11.84 4.20
C VAL A 284 -3.20 -13.20 4.45
N TYR A 285 -1.87 -13.29 4.40
CA TYR A 285 -1.14 -14.54 4.65
C TYR A 285 -1.36 -15.08 6.08
N GLU A 286 -1.36 -14.22 7.10
CA GLU A 286 -1.56 -14.60 8.51
C GLU A 286 -2.94 -15.23 8.77
N ILE A 287 -3.98 -14.79 8.04
CA ILE A 287 -5.35 -15.32 8.18
C ILE A 287 -5.70 -16.41 7.16
N ALA A 288 -4.79 -16.72 6.24
CA ALA A 288 -5.07 -17.62 5.13
C ALA A 288 -5.21 -19.09 5.54
N PRO A 289 -6.14 -19.83 4.93
CA PRO A 289 -6.15 -21.29 5.06
C PRO A 289 -4.90 -21.89 4.41
N THR A 290 -4.50 -23.09 4.85
CA THR A 290 -3.27 -23.76 4.44
C THR A 290 -3.11 -23.90 2.91
N GLU A 291 -4.20 -24.08 2.16
CA GLU A 291 -4.16 -24.15 0.69
C GLU A 291 -3.75 -22.81 0.06
N ALA A 292 -4.30 -21.70 0.57
CA ALA A 292 -3.96 -20.36 0.10
C ALA A 292 -2.54 -19.97 0.53
N GLN A 293 -2.11 -20.31 1.75
CA GLN A 293 -0.73 -20.08 2.23
C GLN A 293 0.30 -20.75 1.31
N LYS A 294 0.13 -22.05 1.01
CA LYS A 294 1.02 -22.78 0.07
C LYS A 294 1.06 -22.16 -1.32
N THR A 295 -0.08 -21.65 -1.80
CA THR A 295 -0.13 -20.96 -3.09
C THR A 295 0.66 -19.65 -3.05
N MET A 296 0.47 -18.86 -2.00
CA MET A 296 1.19 -17.60 -1.80
C MET A 296 2.70 -17.82 -1.65
N GLU A 297 3.11 -18.81 -0.85
CA GLU A 297 4.50 -19.27 -0.69
C GLU A 297 5.13 -19.62 -2.04
N LYS A 298 4.44 -20.43 -2.86
CA LYS A 298 4.93 -20.81 -4.20
C LYS A 298 5.12 -19.62 -5.13
N MET A 299 4.37 -18.53 -4.97
CA MET A 299 4.48 -17.34 -5.83
C MET A 299 5.55 -16.33 -5.36
N ILE A 300 5.82 -16.26 -4.05
CA ILE A 300 6.71 -15.25 -3.45
C ILE A 300 8.10 -15.81 -3.11
N LEU A 301 8.18 -17.05 -2.66
CA LEU A 301 9.44 -17.67 -2.27
C LEU A 301 10.17 -18.25 -3.50
N PRO A 302 11.51 -18.28 -3.47
CA PRO A 302 12.27 -18.86 -4.57
C PRO A 302 11.95 -20.34 -4.79
N THR A 303 11.67 -20.71 -6.04
CA THR A 303 11.43 -22.11 -6.42
C THR A 303 12.74 -22.85 -6.67
N THR A 304 12.70 -24.18 -6.72
CA THR A 304 13.87 -25.00 -7.08
C THR A 304 14.47 -24.62 -8.44
N GLU A 305 13.63 -24.21 -9.39
CA GLU A 305 14.06 -23.77 -10.74
C GLU A 305 14.85 -22.45 -10.69
N GLU A 306 14.53 -21.56 -9.75
CA GLU A 306 15.27 -20.31 -9.59
C GLU A 306 16.70 -20.52 -9.09
N ARG A 307 16.96 -21.66 -8.43
CA ARG A 307 18.30 -22.05 -7.95
C ARG A 307 19.18 -22.64 -9.03
N ASP A 308 18.72 -22.75 -10.28
CA ASP A 308 19.60 -23.06 -11.41
C ASP A 308 20.59 -21.91 -11.68
N ARG A 309 20.29 -20.70 -11.20
CA ARG A 309 21.16 -19.51 -11.22
C ARG A 309 21.33 -18.96 -9.80
N PRO A 310 22.30 -18.04 -9.58
CA PRO A 310 22.38 -17.32 -8.31
C PRO A 310 21.06 -16.59 -8.02
N LEU A 311 20.59 -16.69 -6.78
CA LEU A 311 19.35 -16.05 -6.33
C LEU A 311 19.44 -14.53 -6.54
N GLY A 312 18.33 -13.92 -6.99
CA GLY A 312 18.28 -12.50 -7.31
C GLY A 312 18.77 -12.14 -8.73
N LYS A 313 19.18 -13.10 -9.56
CA LYS A 313 19.63 -12.82 -10.94
C LYS A 313 18.60 -13.13 -12.03
N SER A 314 17.42 -13.65 -11.69
CA SER A 314 16.33 -13.91 -12.65
C SER A 314 15.35 -12.75 -12.75
N ASP A 315 14.57 -12.72 -13.84
CA ASP A 315 13.49 -11.76 -14.07
C ASP A 315 12.15 -12.20 -13.45
N THR A 316 12.19 -12.98 -12.38
CA THR A 316 11.01 -13.47 -11.65
C THR A 316 10.68 -12.57 -10.46
N LEU A 317 9.45 -12.66 -9.95
CA LEU A 317 9.03 -11.90 -8.76
C LEU A 317 9.93 -12.17 -7.53
N PRO A 318 10.23 -13.43 -7.14
CA PRO A 318 11.07 -13.69 -5.98
C PRO A 318 12.46 -13.05 -6.11
N SER A 319 13.11 -13.18 -7.29
CA SER A 319 14.41 -12.52 -7.52
C SER A 319 14.35 -10.99 -7.46
N ARG A 320 13.29 -10.37 -8.00
CA ARG A 320 13.08 -8.92 -7.85
C ARG A 320 12.91 -8.52 -6.40
N LEU A 321 12.13 -9.27 -5.62
CA LEU A 321 11.94 -9.02 -4.18
C LEU A 321 13.25 -9.17 -3.41
N LEU A 322 14.05 -10.20 -3.69
CA LEU A 322 15.36 -10.40 -3.08
C LEU A 322 16.31 -9.23 -3.37
N ASN A 323 16.38 -8.76 -4.61
CA ASN A 323 17.17 -7.57 -4.94
C ASN A 323 16.69 -6.32 -4.19
N LEU A 324 15.38 -6.08 -4.15
CA LEU A 324 14.80 -4.95 -3.40
C LEU A 324 15.07 -5.06 -1.89
N SER A 325 15.15 -6.27 -1.34
CA SER A 325 15.54 -6.53 0.06
C SER A 325 17.01 -6.21 0.38
N THR A 326 17.82 -5.88 -0.63
CA THR A 326 19.23 -5.45 -0.47
C THR A 326 19.48 -4.04 -1.02
N SER A 327 18.49 -3.43 -1.67
CA SER A 327 18.61 -2.11 -2.30
C SER A 327 18.74 -1.00 -1.26
N ALA A 328 19.73 -0.13 -1.43
CA ALA A 328 19.95 1.04 -0.59
C ALA A 328 18.92 2.16 -0.82
N HIS A 329 18.26 2.17 -1.97
CA HIS A 329 17.32 3.22 -2.36
C HIS A 329 15.91 3.05 -1.77
N THR A 330 15.60 1.88 -1.21
CA THR A 330 14.26 1.47 -0.77
C THR A 330 14.30 1.05 0.70
N SER A 331 14.71 1.97 1.57
CA SER A 331 15.09 1.65 2.96
C SER A 331 13.94 1.07 3.80
N THR A 332 12.71 1.55 3.59
CA THR A 332 11.51 1.10 4.31
C THR A 332 10.99 -0.22 3.74
N LEU A 333 10.95 -0.31 2.41
CA LEU A 333 10.53 -1.50 1.70
C LEU A 333 11.49 -2.67 1.94
N ARG A 334 12.79 -2.41 2.09
CA ARG A 334 13.81 -3.42 2.41
C ARG A 334 13.42 -4.26 3.63
N GLY A 335 13.18 -3.59 4.76
CA GLY A 335 12.80 -4.27 6.00
C GLY A 335 11.42 -4.94 5.90
N SER A 336 10.50 -4.34 5.15
CA SER A 336 9.15 -4.87 4.95
C SER A 336 9.14 -6.14 4.10
N ILE A 337 9.93 -6.20 3.02
CA ILE A 337 10.11 -7.39 2.18
C ILE A 337 10.77 -8.50 2.99
N SER A 338 11.87 -8.22 3.69
CA SER A 338 12.52 -9.25 4.51
C SER A 338 11.61 -9.79 5.60
N SER A 339 10.78 -8.93 6.23
CA SER A 339 9.77 -9.37 7.20
C SER A 339 8.70 -10.24 6.55
N MET A 340 8.23 -9.88 5.35
CA MET A 340 7.29 -10.71 4.60
C MET A 340 7.90 -12.08 4.27
N LEU A 341 9.13 -12.13 3.76
CA LEU A 341 9.79 -13.40 3.41
C LEU A 341 10.01 -14.29 4.65
N PHE A 342 10.27 -13.68 5.82
CA PHE A 342 10.37 -14.40 7.09
C PHE A 342 9.01 -14.95 7.56
N GLU A 343 7.93 -14.17 7.46
CA GLU A 343 6.56 -14.61 7.75
C GLU A 343 6.14 -15.77 6.85
N PHE A 344 6.43 -15.69 5.54
CA PHE A 344 6.19 -16.75 4.57
C PHE A 344 7.05 -17.99 4.79
N SER A 345 8.13 -17.86 5.57
CA SER A 345 8.94 -18.98 6.05
C SER A 345 8.52 -19.44 7.44
N HIS A 346 7.24 -19.23 7.77
CA HIS A 346 6.61 -19.60 9.05
C HIS A 346 7.30 -19.03 10.29
N LYS A 347 7.98 -17.88 10.16
CA LYS A 347 8.74 -17.23 11.24
C LYS A 347 9.82 -18.15 11.83
N ASP A 348 10.28 -19.12 11.05
CA ASP A 348 11.36 -20.03 11.42
C ASP A 348 12.66 -19.62 10.73
N PRO A 349 13.74 -19.29 11.48
CA PRO A 349 15.00 -18.86 10.89
C PRO A 349 15.66 -19.91 10.00
N ALA A 350 15.50 -21.21 10.30
CA ALA A 350 16.10 -22.27 9.50
C ALA A 350 15.41 -22.38 8.13
N THR A 351 14.08 -22.43 8.13
CA THR A 351 13.25 -22.41 6.92
C THR A 351 13.48 -21.13 6.10
N PHE A 352 13.63 -19.98 6.78
CA PHE A 352 13.91 -18.71 6.11
C PHE A 352 15.26 -18.73 5.39
N VAL A 353 16.35 -19.11 6.06
CA VAL A 353 17.68 -19.20 5.43
C VAL A 353 17.68 -20.24 4.31
N HIS A 354 17.00 -21.38 4.51
CA HIS A 354 16.83 -22.37 3.47
C HIS A 354 16.19 -21.75 2.23
N ASN A 355 15.05 -21.06 2.37
CA ASN A 355 14.28 -20.51 1.25
C ASN A 355 14.97 -19.35 0.52
N VAL A 356 15.52 -18.36 1.25
CA VAL A 356 16.06 -17.14 0.63
C VAL A 356 17.58 -17.12 0.48
N GLY A 357 18.28 -18.09 1.09
CA GLY A 357 19.74 -18.13 1.13
C GLY A 357 20.33 -17.27 2.26
N TYR A 358 21.50 -17.67 2.75
CA TYR A 358 22.15 -17.03 3.91
C TYR A 358 22.49 -15.54 3.66
N GLY A 359 22.96 -15.21 2.45
CA GLY A 359 23.32 -13.84 2.09
C GLY A 359 22.17 -12.84 2.25
N PHE A 360 20.94 -13.23 1.85
CA PHE A 360 19.75 -12.39 1.97
C PHE A 360 19.14 -12.44 3.39
N ALA A 361 19.22 -13.58 4.08
CA ALA A 361 18.62 -13.76 5.39
C ALA A 361 19.41 -13.12 6.55
N SER A 362 20.75 -13.21 6.51
CA SER A 362 21.63 -12.83 7.63
C SER A 362 21.43 -11.38 8.10
N GLY A 363 21.34 -10.42 7.17
CA GLY A 363 21.14 -9.01 7.51
C GLY A 363 19.82 -8.73 8.24
N TYR A 364 18.76 -9.44 7.87
CA TYR A 364 17.46 -9.31 8.53
C TYR A 364 17.46 -9.97 9.91
N LEU A 365 18.00 -11.19 10.03
CA LEU A 365 18.05 -11.93 11.30
C LEU A 365 18.90 -11.19 12.34
N MET A 366 20.06 -10.65 11.93
CA MET A 366 20.91 -9.83 12.80
C MET A 366 20.22 -8.55 13.27
N SER A 367 19.56 -7.82 12.36
CA SER A 367 18.89 -6.55 12.70
C SER A 367 17.67 -6.72 13.61
N ASN A 368 17.04 -7.90 13.59
CA ASN A 368 15.91 -8.23 14.46
C ASN A 368 16.31 -9.03 15.71
N ASN A 369 17.61 -9.19 16.00
CA ASN A 369 18.15 -9.97 17.13
C ASN A 369 17.66 -11.43 17.16
N ILE A 370 17.42 -12.03 16.00
CA ILE A 370 17.00 -13.42 15.86
C ILE A 370 18.27 -14.28 15.76
N GLN A 371 18.40 -15.28 16.62
CA GLN A 371 19.57 -16.16 16.61
C GLN A 371 19.61 -17.01 15.35
N MET A 372 20.80 -17.10 14.74
CA MET A 372 21.04 -17.95 13.59
C MET A 372 20.99 -19.42 14.03
N PRO A 373 20.27 -20.30 13.31
CA PRO A 373 20.26 -21.72 13.60
C PRO A 373 21.65 -22.32 13.50
N GLU A 374 22.07 -23.06 14.54
CA GLU A 374 23.37 -23.75 14.54
C GLU A 374 23.50 -24.77 13.41
N GLU A 375 22.39 -25.36 12.96
CA GLU A 375 22.37 -26.32 11.86
C GLU A 375 22.86 -25.72 10.54
N VAL A 376 22.54 -24.45 10.26
CA VAL A 376 23.01 -23.72 9.07
C VAL A 376 24.49 -23.32 9.21
N ILE A 377 24.97 -23.13 10.44
CA ILE A 377 26.38 -22.81 10.73
C ILE A 377 27.25 -24.07 10.66
N LYS A 378 26.70 -25.24 10.97
CA LYS A 378 27.41 -26.53 11.05
C LYS A 378 27.25 -27.44 9.83
N SER A 379 26.22 -27.25 9.00
CA SER A 379 26.05 -28.02 7.77
C SER A 379 26.75 -27.33 6.59
N ASP A 380 27.73 -28.02 6.02
CA ASP A 380 28.25 -27.70 4.69
C ASP A 380 27.08 -27.83 3.69
N ALA A 381 26.57 -26.69 3.23
CA ALA A 381 25.49 -26.52 2.25
C ALA A 381 24.08 -27.03 2.68
N PRO A 382 23.06 -26.15 2.69
CA PRO A 382 21.66 -26.57 2.73
C PRO A 382 21.38 -27.54 1.57
N GLN A 383 20.76 -28.69 1.86
CA GLN A 383 20.35 -29.63 0.80
C GLN A 383 18.93 -29.33 0.33
N ASP A 384 18.70 -29.34 -0.97
CA ASP A 384 17.35 -29.24 -1.55
C ASP A 384 16.50 -30.43 -1.07
N ILE A 385 15.42 -30.17 -0.32
CA ILE A 385 14.56 -31.19 0.29
C ILE A 385 13.93 -32.09 -0.79
N ALA A 386 13.73 -31.56 -2.00
CA ALA A 386 13.08 -32.29 -3.09
C ALA A 386 14.00 -33.33 -3.75
N ASN A 387 15.31 -33.04 -3.86
CA ASN A 387 16.23 -33.82 -4.70
C ASN A 387 17.53 -34.23 -4.00
N GLY A 388 17.78 -33.79 -2.77
CA GLY A 388 19.01 -34.05 -2.03
C GLY A 388 20.25 -33.37 -2.61
N ILE A 389 20.08 -32.34 -3.44
CA ILE A 389 21.18 -31.67 -4.14
C ILE A 389 21.71 -30.53 -3.25
N PRO A 390 23.03 -30.46 -2.99
CA PRO A 390 23.58 -29.40 -2.15
C PRO A 390 23.48 -28.01 -2.82
N ILE A 391 23.19 -27.00 -2.02
CA ILE A 391 23.02 -25.61 -2.42
C ILE A 391 24.18 -24.77 -1.89
N ASN A 392 24.76 -23.92 -2.75
CA ASN A 392 25.77 -22.97 -2.32
C ASN A 392 25.17 -21.96 -1.33
N PRO A 393 25.68 -21.87 -0.09
CA PRO A 393 25.13 -21.00 0.93
C PRO A 393 25.27 -19.49 0.60
N ILE A 394 26.23 -19.11 -0.25
CA ILE A 394 26.50 -17.73 -0.63
C ILE A 394 25.59 -17.28 -1.77
N THR A 395 25.55 -18.05 -2.86
CA THR A 395 24.80 -17.69 -4.09
C THR A 395 23.36 -18.19 -4.05
N GLY A 396 23.04 -19.17 -3.20
CA GLY A 396 21.76 -19.87 -3.18
C GLY A 396 21.52 -20.78 -4.40
N GLN A 397 22.51 -20.90 -5.29
CA GLN A 397 22.49 -21.73 -6.50
C GLN A 397 22.75 -23.20 -6.14
N ARG A 398 22.17 -24.13 -6.90
CA ARG A 398 22.51 -25.55 -6.78
C ARG A 398 23.91 -25.82 -7.29
N LEU A 399 24.70 -26.59 -6.54
CA LEU A 399 26.11 -26.88 -6.89
C LEU A 399 26.26 -27.62 -8.23
N ASP A 400 25.25 -28.40 -8.65
CA ASP A 400 25.28 -29.13 -9.93
C ASP A 400 25.12 -28.22 -11.16
N ARG A 401 24.65 -26.99 -10.95
CA ARG A 401 24.42 -25.98 -11.99
C ARG A 401 25.42 -24.84 -11.97
N GLU A 402 26.32 -24.81 -10.99
CA GLU A 402 27.38 -23.80 -10.96
C GLU A 402 28.33 -24.04 -12.13
N ASP A 403 28.63 -22.97 -12.86
CA ASP A 403 29.67 -23.02 -13.88
C ASP A 403 30.99 -23.32 -13.17
N GLN A 404 31.57 -24.48 -13.48
CA GLN A 404 32.95 -24.76 -13.10
C GLN A 404 33.82 -23.78 -13.86
N VAL A 405 34.17 -22.66 -13.22
CA VAL A 405 35.18 -21.75 -13.74
C VAL A 405 36.41 -22.61 -14.01
N PRO A 406 36.87 -22.74 -15.27
CA PRO A 406 38.12 -23.40 -15.55
C PRO A 406 39.17 -22.60 -14.81
N GLN A 407 39.59 -23.10 -13.65
CA GLN A 407 40.76 -22.57 -12.99
C GLN A 407 41.89 -22.92 -13.92
N GLU A 408 42.40 -21.91 -14.64
CA GLU A 408 43.71 -22.05 -15.25
C GLU A 408 44.64 -22.53 -14.13
N PRO A 409 45.38 -23.64 -14.33
CA PRO A 409 46.22 -24.18 -13.28
C PRO A 409 47.21 -23.09 -12.87
N MET A 410 47.00 -22.52 -11.68
CA MET A 410 47.81 -21.44 -11.16
C MET A 410 49.28 -21.86 -11.16
N THR A 411 50.14 -20.95 -11.61
CA THR A 411 51.59 -21.14 -11.50
C THR A 411 52.01 -21.21 -10.03
N GLN A 412 53.18 -21.78 -9.76
CA GLN A 412 53.68 -21.94 -8.38
C GLN A 412 53.80 -20.58 -7.66
N GLU A 413 54.25 -19.54 -8.38
CA GLU A 413 54.38 -18.17 -7.86
C GLU A 413 53.00 -17.53 -7.55
N GLU A 414 51.97 -17.82 -8.36
CA GLU A 414 50.61 -17.35 -8.09
C GLU A 414 49.98 -18.06 -6.88
N LYS A 415 50.25 -19.35 -6.70
CA LYS A 415 49.82 -20.10 -5.52
C LYS A 415 50.44 -19.55 -4.24
N GLU A 416 51.73 -19.21 -4.27
CA GLU A 416 52.42 -18.63 -3.12
C GLU A 416 51.86 -17.25 -2.78
N ARG A 417 51.61 -16.40 -3.78
CA ARG A 417 50.98 -15.08 -3.57
C ARG A 417 49.54 -15.18 -3.06
N GLU A 418 48.74 -16.13 -3.56
CA GLU A 418 47.40 -16.36 -3.03
C GLU A 418 47.43 -16.91 -1.61
N ALA A 419 48.39 -17.81 -1.29
CA ALA A 419 48.58 -18.32 0.06
C ALA A 419 48.96 -17.20 1.05
N GLU A 420 49.85 -16.28 0.67
CA GLU A 420 50.18 -15.10 1.46
C GLU A 420 48.97 -14.19 1.68
N ARG A 421 48.19 -13.93 0.62
CA ARG A 421 46.95 -13.13 0.73
C ARG A 421 45.95 -13.78 1.67
N LEU A 422 45.75 -15.09 1.56
CA LEU A 422 44.86 -15.85 2.43
C LEU A 422 45.35 -15.83 3.87
N PHE A 423 46.66 -16.00 4.11
CA PHE A 423 47.26 -15.91 5.43
C PHE A 423 46.95 -14.57 6.12
N VAL A 424 47.16 -13.45 5.41
CA VAL A 424 46.85 -12.10 5.92
C VAL A 424 45.35 -11.92 6.17
N LEU A 425 44.49 -12.47 5.31
CA LEU A 425 43.04 -12.45 5.49
C LEU A 425 42.62 -13.20 6.75
N PHE A 426 43.16 -14.40 6.99
CA PHE A 426 42.88 -15.19 8.19
C PHE A 426 43.39 -14.50 9.47
N GLU A 427 44.58 -13.89 9.45
CA GLU A 427 45.06 -13.11 10.60
C GLU A 427 44.17 -11.90 10.91
N ARG A 428 43.73 -11.18 9.87
CA ARG A 428 42.79 -10.04 10.04
C ARG A 428 41.44 -10.50 10.59
N LEU A 429 40.94 -11.66 10.16
CA LEU A 429 39.67 -12.22 10.61
C LEU A 429 39.76 -12.76 12.04
N LYS A 430 40.92 -13.30 12.44
CA LYS A 430 41.25 -13.68 13.82
C LYS A 430 41.33 -12.44 14.72
N ALA A 431 41.86 -11.32 14.21
CA ALA A 431 41.95 -10.05 14.92
C ALA A 431 40.60 -9.33 15.12
N THR A 432 39.62 -9.54 14.23
CA THR A 432 38.28 -8.93 14.38
C THR A 432 37.37 -9.66 15.37
N GLY A 433 37.76 -10.86 15.85
CA GLY A 433 37.12 -11.56 16.97
C GLY A 433 35.71 -12.12 16.70
N VAL A 434 35.24 -12.11 15.45
CA VAL A 434 33.86 -12.50 15.08
C VAL A 434 33.70 -14.03 14.93
N MET A 435 34.78 -14.77 14.66
CA MET A 435 34.80 -16.24 14.64
C MET A 435 36.20 -16.75 15.02
N ASN A 436 36.27 -17.85 15.77
CA ASN A 436 37.53 -18.50 16.15
C ASN A 436 37.89 -19.57 15.10
N VAL A 437 38.19 -19.12 13.88
CA VAL A 437 38.56 -20.02 12.77
C VAL A 437 40.03 -20.39 12.93
N GLN A 438 40.33 -21.68 13.08
CA GLN A 438 41.71 -22.16 13.03
C GLN A 438 42.23 -22.01 11.60
N ASN A 439 43.39 -21.39 11.44
CA ASN A 439 44.00 -21.21 10.12
C ASN A 439 44.35 -22.61 9.56
N PRO A 440 43.84 -23.01 8.38
CA PRO A 440 44.16 -24.31 7.78
C PRO A 440 45.66 -24.54 7.60
N VAL A 441 46.43 -23.45 7.44
CA VAL A 441 47.90 -23.48 7.37
C VAL A 441 48.52 -23.81 8.74
N GLU A 442 48.00 -23.26 9.85
CA GLU A 442 48.43 -23.62 11.21
C GLU A 442 48.09 -25.09 11.54
N GLU A 443 46.94 -25.60 11.07
CA GLU A 443 46.52 -26.99 11.25
C GLU A 443 47.36 -27.96 10.40
N ALA A 444 47.70 -27.58 9.17
CA ALA A 444 48.63 -28.31 8.30
C ALA A 444 50.06 -28.34 8.87
N TYR A 445 50.50 -27.25 9.51
CA TYR A 445 51.78 -27.17 10.23
C TYR A 445 51.78 -28.09 11.45
N ARG A 446 50.70 -28.08 12.25
CA ARG A 446 50.55 -28.94 13.44
C ARG A 446 50.38 -30.41 13.12
N SER A 447 49.79 -30.75 11.98
CA SER A 447 49.61 -32.14 11.53
C SER A 447 50.83 -32.72 10.79
N GLY A 448 51.91 -31.94 10.66
CA GLY A 448 53.17 -32.39 10.05
C GLY A 448 53.09 -32.63 8.54
N ARG A 449 52.15 -31.97 7.85
CA ARG A 449 51.92 -32.11 6.40
C ARG A 449 52.65 -31.06 5.55
N ILE A 450 53.42 -30.18 6.18
CA ILE A 450 54.23 -29.14 5.55
C ILE A 450 55.69 -29.54 5.71
N GLU A 451 56.36 -29.77 4.59
CA GLU A 451 57.81 -30.00 4.53
C GLU A 451 58.42 -28.64 4.13
N GLU A 452 59.27 -28.06 4.99
CA GLU A 452 60.06 -26.88 4.62
C GLU A 452 60.99 -27.30 3.49
N LEU A 453 60.84 -26.68 2.31
CA LEU A 453 61.83 -26.85 1.25
C LEU A 453 63.15 -26.26 1.76
N PRO A 454 64.29 -26.96 1.60
CA PRO A 454 65.57 -26.39 1.95
C PRO A 454 65.79 -25.11 1.13
N ASP A 455 66.23 -24.05 1.80
CA ASP A 455 66.76 -22.86 1.12
C ASP A 455 67.88 -23.35 0.19
N ASP A 456 67.72 -23.14 -1.11
CA ASP A 456 68.77 -23.39 -2.08
C ASP A 456 69.98 -22.52 -1.67
N GLU A 457 71.07 -23.18 -1.24
CA GLU A 457 72.39 -22.57 -1.15
C GLU A 457 72.90 -22.30 -2.58
N ASP A 458 72.97 -21.02 -2.94
CA ASP A 458 73.60 -20.36 -4.10
C ASP A 458 72.97 -20.48 -5.51
#